data_AF-A0AA35LS49-F1
#
_entry.id   AF-A0AA35LS49-F1
#
_cell.length_a   1.000
_cell.length_b   1.000
_cell.length_c   1.000
_cell.angle_alpha   90.00
_cell.angle_beta   90.00
_cell.angle_gamma   90.00
#
_symmetry.space_group_name_H-M   'P 1'
#
loop_
_entity.id
_entity.type
_entity.pdbx_description
1 polymer ?
#
loop_
_entity_poly.entity_id
_entity_poly.type
_entity_poly.pdbx_seq_one_letter_code
_entity_poly.pdbx_strand_id
1 'polypeptide(L)'
;MWTATAVWTTATAWSTATVTPQYGQQQQQLHYGQQQPYGQQQPYAQAPYQQQGYGAGYAQNAQNLGYNVPPCQPPPLQQPVGPAFEAFKRILHQTIQERNLASFYPFPSPVVDDLACRASQQVGQLCQKWRLPWEIGSDLAKLGLYDVILYVDDSGSMRFEENGERIKYLQSILQRVTYAATLFDNDGISVRFMNSTPPTHLINGIRDDRQVETLMQSLQYKGLTPMGTELRNKVINPLVVGKARLGELRKPVLVVVLTDGQPSGEPDSAIFDTIRYTNAQLQQSRYGAGAVAFQIAQVGNDQEARAFLAKIDKDPVIGALVDCTSNYENESAEMAQSNPPVDLTPELWLVKLLLGAIDHSYDRKDEKGQTFA
;
A
#
# COMPACT_ATOMS: atom_id res chain seq x y z
N MET A 1 -7.70 12.77 -21.03
CA MET A 1 -6.35 13.35 -20.90
C MET A 1 -6.36 14.27 -19.69
N TRP A 2 -6.04 13.71 -18.52
CA TRP A 2 -5.74 14.49 -17.33
C TRP A 2 -4.20 14.55 -17.30
N THR A 3 -3.62 15.71 -17.57
CA THR A 3 -2.17 15.91 -17.46
C THR A 3 -1.78 15.85 -15.99
N ALA A 4 -0.57 15.38 -15.68
CA ALA A 4 -0.05 15.16 -14.31
C ALA A 4 -0.18 16.39 -13.37
N THR A 5 -0.28 17.59 -13.95
CA THR A 5 -0.64 18.84 -13.25
C THR A 5 -1.97 18.76 -12.48
N ALA A 6 -2.93 17.98 -12.96
CA ALA A 6 -4.30 18.00 -12.45
C ALA A 6 -4.48 17.28 -11.10
N VAL A 7 -3.68 16.26 -10.80
CA VAL A 7 -3.69 15.55 -9.49
C VAL A 7 -3.35 16.52 -8.36
N TRP A 8 -2.43 17.45 -8.62
CA TRP A 8 -1.88 18.36 -7.61
C TRP A 8 -2.55 19.74 -7.60
N THR A 9 -3.16 20.20 -8.71
CA THR A 9 -3.88 21.48 -8.73
C THR A 9 -5.26 21.45 -8.09
N THR A 10 -5.96 20.31 -8.09
CA THR A 10 -7.30 20.21 -7.49
C THR A 10 -7.28 20.18 -5.96
N ALA A 11 -6.16 19.80 -5.35
CA ALA A 11 -5.96 19.88 -3.91
C ALA A 11 -5.89 21.35 -3.40
N THR A 12 -5.39 22.28 -4.23
CA THR A 12 -5.19 23.69 -3.86
C THR A 12 -6.46 24.56 -4.03
N ALA A 13 -7.51 24.07 -4.69
CA ALA A 13 -8.67 24.89 -5.06
C ALA A 13 -9.76 25.06 -3.97
N TRP A 14 -9.56 24.52 -2.75
CA TRP A 14 -10.57 24.57 -1.68
C TRP A 14 -10.02 25.21 -0.40
N SER A 15 -9.63 26.49 -0.49
CA SER A 15 -9.54 27.34 0.70
C SER A 15 -9.93 28.78 0.37
N THR A 16 -11.19 29.13 0.56
CA THR A 16 -11.66 30.46 1.00
C THR A 16 -13.19 30.44 1.12
N ALA A 17 -13.68 29.94 2.24
CA ALA A 17 -15.00 30.34 2.74
C ALA A 17 -14.79 30.88 4.16
N THR A 18 -14.58 32.19 4.23
CA THR A 18 -14.62 32.96 5.47
C THR A 18 -16.03 32.90 6.05
N VAL A 19 -16.19 32.25 7.20
CA VAL A 19 -17.42 32.35 8.02
C VAL A 19 -17.12 33.29 9.18
N THR A 20 -17.67 34.49 9.10
CA THR A 20 -17.74 35.49 10.17
C THR A 20 -18.72 35.04 11.25
N PRO A 21 -18.42 35.18 12.55
CA PRO A 21 -19.37 34.85 13.61
C PRO A 21 -20.32 36.03 13.87
N GLN A 22 -21.62 35.82 13.69
CA GLN A 22 -22.66 36.79 14.06
C GLN A 22 -23.36 36.33 15.35
N TYR A 23 -23.21 37.13 16.41
CA TYR A 23 -23.93 37.02 17.67
C TYR A 23 -25.44 37.28 17.46
N GLY A 24 -26.29 36.45 18.05
CA GLY A 24 -27.73 36.68 18.19
C GLY A 24 -28.25 36.11 19.49
N GLN A 25 -28.68 36.98 20.40
CA GLN A 25 -29.43 36.63 21.61
C GLN A 25 -30.89 36.25 21.26
N GLN A 26 -31.47 35.28 21.97
CA GLN A 26 -32.87 35.37 22.42
C GLN A 26 -33.18 34.44 23.61
N GLN A 27 -34.17 34.85 24.38
CA GLN A 27 -34.45 34.57 25.80
C GLN A 27 -35.29 33.31 26.08
N GLN A 28 -35.08 32.77 27.29
CA GLN A 28 -36.01 32.21 28.30
C GLN A 28 -37.12 31.20 27.91
N GLN A 29 -37.15 30.07 28.63
CA GLN A 29 -38.13 29.87 29.71
C GLN A 29 -37.76 28.72 30.66
N LEU A 30 -38.03 28.96 31.95
CA LEU A 30 -37.80 28.11 33.12
C LEU A 30 -39.00 27.20 33.38
N HIS A 31 -38.75 25.95 33.83
CA HIS A 31 -39.70 25.23 34.69
C HIS A 31 -38.96 24.37 35.73
N TYR A 32 -39.43 24.50 36.97
CA TYR A 32 -38.91 23.91 38.22
C TYR A 32 -39.42 22.48 38.45
N GLY A 33 -38.66 21.65 39.21
CA GLY A 33 -39.26 20.72 40.18
C GLY A 33 -38.62 19.34 40.44
N GLN A 34 -37.87 19.26 41.55
CA GLN A 34 -37.86 18.20 42.61
C GLN A 34 -37.10 16.84 42.50
N GLN A 35 -35.99 16.79 43.26
CA GLN A 35 -35.50 15.81 44.28
C GLN A 35 -35.89 14.30 44.32
N GLN A 36 -34.88 13.41 44.11
CA GLN A 36 -34.28 12.31 44.96
C GLN A 36 -35.18 11.33 45.81
N PRO A 37 -34.72 10.14 46.35
CA PRO A 37 -33.43 9.38 46.21
C PRO A 37 -33.48 7.80 46.21
N TYR A 38 -32.29 7.17 46.03
CA TYR A 38 -31.72 5.90 46.61
C TYR A 38 -32.19 4.47 46.19
N GLY A 39 -31.21 3.56 45.91
CA GLY A 39 -31.36 2.10 46.08
C GLY A 39 -30.46 1.11 45.30
N GLN A 40 -29.32 0.71 45.89
CA GLN A 40 -28.60 -0.61 45.92
C GLN A 40 -28.41 -1.58 44.71
N GLN A 41 -27.14 -1.76 44.30
CA GLN A 41 -26.22 -2.94 44.40
C GLN A 41 -26.62 -4.45 44.17
N GLN A 42 -25.72 -5.17 43.45
CA GLN A 42 -25.36 -6.65 43.43
C GLN A 42 -25.91 -7.54 42.26
N PRO A 43 -25.36 -8.75 41.94
CA PRO A 43 -24.23 -8.97 41.02
C PRO A 43 -24.40 -10.17 40.02
N TYR A 44 -23.33 -10.47 39.27
CA TYR A 44 -23.11 -11.54 38.28
C TYR A 44 -23.48 -12.98 38.67
N ALA A 45 -23.90 -13.79 37.68
CA ALA A 45 -23.82 -15.26 37.71
C ALA A 45 -23.44 -15.87 36.34
N GLN A 46 -22.44 -16.75 36.35
CA GLN A 46 -21.91 -17.57 35.25
C GLN A 46 -22.84 -18.76 34.93
N ALA A 47 -22.85 -19.20 33.67
CA ALA A 47 -23.49 -20.45 33.23
C ALA A 47 -22.43 -21.55 32.96
N PRO A 48 -22.68 -22.83 33.35
CA PRO A 48 -21.72 -23.91 33.14
C PRO A 48 -21.98 -24.74 31.87
N TYR A 49 -20.89 -25.32 31.38
CA TYR A 49 -20.83 -26.33 30.32
C TYR A 49 -21.28 -27.71 30.82
N GLN A 50 -21.93 -28.51 29.97
CA GLN A 50 -21.96 -29.97 30.08
C GLN A 50 -21.78 -30.66 28.72
N GLN A 51 -20.84 -31.61 28.70
CA GLN A 51 -20.62 -32.65 27.70
C GLN A 51 -21.53 -33.87 27.97
N GLN A 52 -21.91 -34.60 26.91
CA GLN A 52 -22.06 -36.07 26.79
C GLN A 52 -22.69 -36.35 25.40
N GLY A 53 -22.37 -37.36 24.59
CA GLY A 53 -21.61 -38.59 24.77
C GLY A 53 -22.43 -39.81 24.27
N TYR A 54 -22.18 -40.26 23.03
CA TYR A 54 -22.41 -41.59 22.41
C TYR A 54 -23.83 -42.23 22.29
N GLY A 55 -24.09 -42.82 21.11
CA GLY A 55 -25.07 -43.92 20.95
C GLY A 55 -25.54 -44.17 19.51
N ALA A 56 -25.11 -45.28 18.91
CA ALA A 56 -25.53 -45.76 17.59
C ALA A 56 -26.79 -46.65 17.65
N GLY A 57 -27.56 -46.71 16.56
CA GLY A 57 -28.40 -47.88 16.25
C GLY A 57 -29.76 -47.60 15.56
N TYR A 58 -30.04 -48.44 14.57
CA TYR A 58 -31.34 -48.83 13.98
C TYR A 58 -31.88 -48.02 12.79
N ALA A 59 -31.76 -48.67 11.63
CA ALA A 59 -32.58 -48.45 10.45
C ALA A 59 -33.91 -49.21 10.59
N GLN A 60 -35.04 -48.59 10.23
CA GLN A 60 -36.03 -49.14 9.30
C GLN A 60 -37.27 -48.25 9.13
N ASN A 61 -37.78 -48.32 7.91
CA ASN A 61 -39.12 -48.00 7.41
C ASN A 61 -39.45 -46.59 6.92
N ALA A 62 -39.76 -46.60 5.63
CA ALA A 62 -40.25 -45.54 4.78
C ALA A 62 -41.72 -45.21 5.06
N GLN A 63 -42.13 -43.97 4.77
CA GLN A 63 -43.29 -43.71 3.90
C GLN A 63 -43.39 -42.22 3.54
N ASN A 64 -43.24 -42.01 2.23
CA ASN A 64 -43.79 -40.97 1.36
C ASN A 64 -44.73 -39.92 1.98
N LEU A 65 -44.22 -38.70 2.20
CA LEU A 65 -45.01 -37.46 2.18
C LEU A 65 -44.25 -36.44 1.33
N GLY A 66 -44.74 -36.24 0.11
CA GLY A 66 -44.19 -35.31 -0.86
C GLY A 66 -44.34 -33.86 -0.38
N TYR A 67 -43.21 -33.25 -0.03
CA TYR A 67 -43.04 -31.81 -0.07
C TYR A 67 -42.11 -31.47 -1.22
N ASN A 68 -42.67 -30.79 -2.21
CA ASN A 68 -41.95 -30.26 -3.36
C ASN A 68 -41.07 -29.10 -2.85
N VAL A 69 -39.82 -29.39 -2.49
CA VAL A 69 -38.84 -28.37 -2.12
C VAL A 69 -38.29 -27.80 -3.44
N PRO A 70 -38.50 -26.51 -3.75
CA PRO A 70 -37.85 -25.90 -4.91
C PRO A 70 -36.33 -26.04 -4.72
N PRO A 71 -35.56 -26.39 -5.76
CA PRO A 71 -34.11 -26.36 -5.65
C PRO A 71 -33.70 -24.94 -5.25
N CYS A 72 -33.05 -24.82 -4.09
CA CYS A 72 -32.36 -23.59 -3.71
C CYS A 72 -31.28 -23.34 -4.76
N GLN A 73 -31.62 -22.56 -5.78
CA GLN A 73 -30.63 -21.95 -6.64
C GLN A 73 -29.77 -21.07 -5.73
N PRO A 74 -28.44 -21.19 -5.75
CA PRO A 74 -27.60 -20.17 -5.13
C PRO A 74 -28.03 -18.82 -5.71
N PRO A 75 -28.16 -17.76 -4.87
CA PRO A 75 -28.54 -16.46 -5.39
C PRO A 75 -27.60 -16.12 -6.55
N PRO A 76 -28.11 -15.60 -7.68
CA PRO A 76 -27.23 -15.13 -8.74
C PRO A 76 -26.24 -14.17 -8.09
N LEU A 77 -24.95 -14.39 -8.31
CA LEU A 77 -23.91 -13.43 -7.97
C LEU A 77 -24.36 -12.11 -8.58
N GLN A 78 -24.88 -11.20 -7.75
CA GLN A 78 -25.18 -9.85 -8.18
C GLN A 78 -23.84 -9.29 -8.59
N GLN A 79 -23.61 -9.18 -9.90
CA GLN A 79 -22.51 -8.40 -10.40
C GLN A 79 -22.63 -7.04 -9.71
N PRO A 80 -21.56 -6.53 -9.08
CA PRO A 80 -21.59 -5.26 -8.39
C PRO A 80 -21.72 -4.14 -9.43
N VAL A 81 -22.91 -3.96 -10.00
CA VAL A 81 -23.20 -2.95 -11.01
C VAL A 81 -23.48 -1.64 -10.30
N GLY A 82 -22.52 -0.71 -10.36
CA GLY A 82 -22.67 0.64 -9.85
C GLY A 82 -21.63 1.59 -10.47
N PRO A 83 -21.88 2.91 -10.46
CA PRO A 83 -20.96 3.88 -11.07
C PRO A 83 -19.53 3.80 -10.51
N ALA A 84 -19.38 3.49 -9.21
CA ALA A 84 -18.07 3.32 -8.56
C ALA A 84 -17.31 2.09 -9.08
N PHE A 85 -17.98 0.94 -9.21
CA PHE A 85 -17.38 -0.28 -9.76
C PHE A 85 -16.83 -0.05 -11.17
N GLU A 86 -17.64 0.57 -12.04
CA GLU A 86 -17.22 0.88 -13.42
C GLU A 86 -16.07 1.91 -13.48
N ALA A 87 -16.02 2.84 -12.53
CA ALA A 87 -14.90 3.77 -12.40
C ALA A 87 -13.60 3.05 -12.02
N PHE A 88 -13.63 2.17 -11.01
CA PHE A 88 -12.46 1.37 -10.61
C PHE A 88 -12.01 0.43 -11.72
N LYS A 89 -12.94 -0.25 -12.38
CA LYS A 89 -12.64 -1.11 -13.52
C LYS A 89 -11.89 -0.35 -14.63
N ARG A 90 -12.29 0.90 -14.91
CA ARG A 90 -11.59 1.77 -15.85
C ARG A 90 -10.18 2.14 -15.39
N ILE A 91 -10.02 2.56 -14.13
CA ILE A 91 -8.71 2.91 -13.53
C ILE A 91 -7.75 1.71 -13.64
N LEU A 92 -8.22 0.52 -13.27
CA LEU A 92 -7.41 -0.70 -13.30
C LEU A 92 -7.05 -1.11 -14.72
N HIS A 93 -8.00 -1.09 -15.67
CA HIS A 93 -7.70 -1.42 -17.06
C HIS A 93 -6.74 -0.41 -17.71
N GLN A 94 -6.88 0.88 -17.43
CA GLN A 94 -5.94 1.90 -17.89
C GLN A 94 -4.53 1.62 -17.35
N THR A 95 -4.42 1.33 -16.05
CA THR A 95 -3.13 0.98 -15.43
C THR A 95 -2.52 -0.28 -16.06
N ILE A 96 -3.33 -1.32 -16.32
CA ILE A 96 -2.86 -2.55 -16.99
C ILE A 96 -2.30 -2.25 -18.39
N GLN A 97 -2.91 -1.34 -19.13
CA GLN A 97 -2.45 -0.96 -20.47
C GLN A 97 -1.16 -0.14 -20.40
N GLU A 98 -1.15 0.93 -19.60
CA GLU A 98 -0.01 1.86 -19.45
C GLU A 98 1.24 1.14 -18.93
N ARG A 99 1.05 0.17 -18.02
CA ARG A 99 2.14 -0.58 -17.40
C ARG A 99 2.44 -1.92 -18.08
N ASN A 100 1.77 -2.22 -19.20
CA ASN A 100 1.94 -3.44 -19.99
C ASN A 100 1.79 -4.74 -19.15
N LEU A 101 0.71 -4.83 -18.36
CA LEU A 101 0.45 -5.92 -17.41
C LEU A 101 -0.52 -6.99 -17.96
N ALA A 102 -0.83 -6.96 -19.25
CA ALA A 102 -1.80 -7.87 -19.87
C ALA A 102 -1.42 -9.36 -19.73
N SER A 103 -0.13 -9.66 -19.55
CA SER A 103 0.37 -11.02 -19.30
C SER A 103 -0.09 -11.60 -17.95
N PHE A 104 -0.41 -10.75 -16.99
CA PHE A 104 -0.97 -11.08 -15.68
C PHE A 104 -2.50 -10.99 -15.68
N TYR A 105 -3.06 -10.03 -16.41
CA TYR A 105 -4.48 -9.70 -16.43
C TYR A 105 -5.06 -9.72 -17.85
N PRO A 106 -5.24 -10.91 -18.46
CA PRO A 106 -5.81 -11.01 -19.80
C PRO A 106 -7.26 -10.54 -19.81
N PHE A 107 -7.69 -9.89 -20.90
CA PHE A 107 -9.07 -9.42 -21.04
C PHE A 107 -9.98 -10.51 -21.67
N PRO A 108 -11.16 -10.81 -21.10
CA PRO A 108 -11.70 -10.31 -19.83
C PRO A 108 -11.01 -10.93 -18.60
N SER A 109 -10.86 -10.16 -17.51
CA SER A 109 -10.17 -10.60 -16.29
C SER A 109 -11.11 -10.59 -15.08
N PRO A 110 -11.61 -11.76 -14.61
CA PRO A 110 -12.42 -11.85 -13.40
C PRO A 110 -11.70 -11.31 -12.15
N VAL A 111 -10.37 -11.44 -12.09
CA VAL A 111 -9.56 -10.91 -10.98
C VAL A 111 -9.61 -9.39 -10.92
N VAL A 112 -9.65 -8.71 -12.07
CA VAL A 112 -9.80 -7.25 -12.13
C VAL A 112 -11.20 -6.83 -11.72
N ASP A 113 -12.22 -7.61 -12.07
CA ASP A 113 -13.60 -7.36 -11.63
C ASP A 113 -13.73 -7.51 -10.10
N ASP A 114 -13.15 -8.56 -9.52
CA ASP A 114 -13.13 -8.75 -8.06
C ASP A 114 -12.38 -7.62 -7.33
N LEU A 115 -11.27 -7.16 -7.91
CA LEU A 115 -10.51 -6.02 -7.39
C LEU A 115 -11.32 -4.71 -7.47
N ALA A 116 -11.99 -4.44 -8.59
CA ALA A 116 -12.84 -3.27 -8.76
C ALA A 116 -14.00 -3.27 -7.76
N CYS A 117 -14.62 -4.44 -7.53
CA CYS A 117 -15.67 -4.63 -6.53
C CYS A 117 -15.16 -4.28 -5.13
N ARG A 118 -14.03 -4.87 -4.72
CA ARG A 118 -13.40 -4.58 -3.44
C ARG A 118 -13.06 -3.12 -3.27
N ALA A 119 -12.41 -2.52 -4.28
CA ALA A 119 -12.02 -1.13 -4.24
C ALA A 119 -13.24 -0.21 -4.02
N SER A 120 -14.34 -0.48 -4.74
CA SER A 120 -15.60 0.28 -4.60
C SER A 120 -16.19 0.25 -3.19
N GLN A 121 -15.91 -0.79 -2.40
CA GLN A 121 -16.39 -0.96 -1.04
C GLN A 121 -15.42 -0.36 0.00
N GLN A 122 -14.11 -0.49 -0.23
CA GLN A 122 -13.09 -0.20 0.79
C GLN A 122 -12.52 1.22 0.72
N VAL A 123 -12.50 1.84 -0.47
CA VAL A 123 -11.77 3.11 -0.66
C VAL A 123 -12.35 4.27 0.16
N GLY A 124 -13.66 4.27 0.46
CA GLY A 124 -14.28 5.30 1.29
C GLY A 124 -13.69 5.32 2.71
N GLN A 125 -13.40 4.15 3.29
CA GLN A 125 -12.76 4.06 4.60
C GLN A 125 -11.32 4.58 4.56
N LEU A 126 -10.58 4.28 3.49
CA LEU A 126 -9.22 4.77 3.27
C LEU A 126 -9.20 6.30 3.16
N CYS A 127 -10.06 6.86 2.31
CA CYS A 127 -10.22 8.31 2.16
C CYS A 127 -10.55 8.99 3.49
N GLN A 128 -11.46 8.42 4.28
CA GLN A 128 -11.80 8.98 5.59
C GLN A 128 -10.62 8.90 6.57
N LYS A 129 -9.95 7.74 6.65
CA LYS A 129 -8.85 7.51 7.59
C LYS A 129 -7.65 8.40 7.28
N TRP A 130 -7.33 8.58 6.00
CA TRP A 130 -6.18 9.36 5.53
C TRP A 130 -6.55 10.79 5.10
N ARG A 131 -7.83 11.18 5.29
CA ARG A 131 -8.35 12.51 4.89
C ARG A 131 -8.01 12.86 3.44
N LEU A 132 -8.05 11.86 2.56
CA LEU A 132 -7.75 12.02 1.15
C LEU A 132 -9.01 12.40 0.37
N PRO A 133 -8.89 13.26 -0.65
CA PRO A 133 -9.90 13.38 -1.69
C PRO A 133 -10.22 12.01 -2.30
N TRP A 134 -11.45 11.85 -2.77
CA TRP A 134 -11.89 10.58 -3.35
C TRP A 134 -11.08 10.20 -4.58
N GLU A 135 -10.70 11.18 -5.39
CA GLU A 135 -9.92 11.02 -6.62
C GLU A 135 -8.56 10.39 -6.30
N ILE A 136 -7.84 10.97 -5.34
CA ILE A 136 -6.53 10.47 -4.89
C ILE A 136 -6.64 9.11 -4.23
N GLY A 137 -7.65 8.91 -3.36
CA GLY A 137 -7.85 7.61 -2.72
C GLY A 137 -8.22 6.51 -3.70
N SER A 138 -8.93 6.84 -4.78
CA SER A 138 -9.31 5.89 -5.83
C SER A 138 -8.10 5.35 -6.58
N ASP A 139 -7.07 6.16 -6.77
CA ASP A 139 -5.84 5.72 -7.44
C ASP A 139 -5.06 4.69 -6.61
N LEU A 140 -5.22 4.64 -5.28
CA LEU A 140 -4.60 3.62 -4.44
C LEU A 140 -5.13 2.20 -4.73
N ALA A 141 -6.27 2.05 -5.40
CA ALA A 141 -6.76 0.74 -5.84
C ALA A 141 -5.79 0.05 -6.83
N LYS A 142 -4.93 0.82 -7.52
CA LYS A 142 -3.89 0.31 -8.42
C LYS A 142 -2.91 -0.63 -7.70
N LEU A 143 -2.72 -0.45 -6.39
CA LEU A 143 -1.88 -1.33 -5.57
C LEU A 143 -2.35 -2.78 -5.61
N GLY A 144 -3.65 -3.05 -5.73
CA GLY A 144 -4.17 -4.42 -5.79
C GLY A 144 -3.74 -5.21 -7.03
N LEU A 145 -3.19 -4.52 -8.05
CA LEU A 145 -2.58 -5.15 -9.21
C LEU A 145 -1.16 -5.67 -8.93
N TYR A 146 -0.56 -5.37 -7.78
CA TYR A 146 0.84 -5.70 -7.49
C TYR A 146 0.98 -6.49 -6.19
N ASP A 147 1.92 -7.43 -6.17
CA ASP A 147 2.47 -7.93 -4.90
C ASP A 147 3.44 -6.87 -4.35
N VAL A 148 3.22 -6.41 -3.11
CA VAL A 148 4.08 -5.39 -2.49
C VAL A 148 5.18 -6.04 -1.64
N ILE A 149 6.43 -5.70 -1.95
CA ILE A 149 7.61 -6.11 -1.19
C ILE A 149 8.33 -4.87 -0.66
N LEU A 150 8.37 -4.71 0.66
CA LEU A 150 9.19 -3.69 1.33
C LEU A 150 10.60 -4.25 1.54
N TYR A 151 11.62 -3.57 1.00
CA TYR A 151 13.02 -3.90 1.19
C TYR A 151 13.66 -2.85 2.08
N VAL A 152 13.94 -3.21 3.33
CA VAL A 152 14.17 -2.29 4.44
C VAL A 152 15.63 -2.31 4.88
N ASP A 153 16.18 -1.12 5.05
CA ASP A 153 17.46 -0.89 5.70
C ASP A 153 17.36 -1.15 7.21
N ASP A 154 18.16 -2.10 7.68
CA ASP A 154 18.36 -2.44 9.08
C ASP A 154 19.83 -2.33 9.48
N SER A 155 20.58 -1.44 8.82
CA SER A 155 21.97 -1.13 9.14
C SER A 155 22.11 -0.41 10.49
N GLY A 156 23.36 -0.16 10.91
CA GLY A 156 23.63 0.54 12.15
C GLY A 156 23.15 2.01 12.17
N SER A 157 23.21 2.72 11.04
CA SER A 157 22.86 4.16 10.94
C SER A 157 21.42 4.41 11.36
N MET A 158 20.51 3.49 11.03
CA MET A 158 19.09 3.54 11.39
C MET A 158 18.85 3.67 12.91
N ARG A 159 19.76 3.14 13.74
CA ARG A 159 19.65 3.19 15.20
C ARG A 159 20.42 4.35 15.82
N PHE A 160 21.63 4.61 15.35
CA PHE A 160 22.55 5.53 16.02
C PHE A 160 22.29 6.99 15.66
N GLU A 161 21.64 7.25 14.53
CA GLU A 161 21.35 8.60 14.07
C GLU A 161 19.92 9.03 14.42
N GLU A 162 19.72 10.34 14.50
CA GLU A 162 18.41 10.97 14.77
C GLU A 162 17.70 10.44 16.05
N ASN A 163 18.47 10.00 17.07
CA ASN A 163 17.95 9.49 18.34
C ASN A 163 16.89 8.36 18.19
N GLY A 164 16.96 7.57 17.11
CA GLY A 164 16.03 6.47 16.83
C GLY A 164 14.70 6.89 16.19
N GLU A 165 14.53 8.16 15.80
CA GLU A 165 13.34 8.61 15.06
C GLU A 165 13.18 7.90 13.71
N ARG A 166 14.29 7.54 13.04
CA ARG A 166 14.28 6.74 11.79
C ARG A 166 13.52 5.43 11.92
N ILE A 167 13.68 4.73 13.05
CA ILE A 167 12.98 3.46 13.31
C ILE A 167 11.47 3.70 13.49
N LYS A 168 11.08 4.77 14.18
CA LYS A 168 9.66 5.12 14.36
C LYS A 168 9.02 5.51 13.02
N TYR A 169 9.74 6.26 12.20
CA TYR A 169 9.28 6.64 10.87
C TYR A 169 9.12 5.43 9.95
N LEU A 170 10.12 4.55 9.93
CA LEU A 170 10.06 3.27 9.23
C LEU A 170 8.84 2.45 9.69
N GLN A 171 8.61 2.31 11.00
CA GLN A 171 7.44 1.59 11.52
C GLN A 171 6.13 2.21 11.03
N SER A 172 6.01 3.53 11.05
CA SER A 172 4.84 4.25 10.54
C SER A 172 4.61 3.98 9.05
N ILE A 173 5.67 4.02 8.23
CA ILE A 173 5.59 3.66 6.80
C ILE A 173 5.11 2.23 6.64
N LEU A 174 5.72 1.26 7.33
CA LEU A 174 5.35 -0.16 7.23
C LEU A 174 3.87 -0.36 7.57
N GLN A 175 3.36 0.25 8.65
CA GLN A 175 1.95 0.17 9.04
C GLN A 175 1.02 0.77 7.97
N ARG A 176 1.35 1.96 7.45
CA ARG A 176 0.54 2.66 6.44
C ARG A 176 0.55 1.94 5.09
N VAL A 177 1.70 1.45 4.63
CA VAL A 177 1.82 0.64 3.40
C VAL A 177 1.07 -0.68 3.57
N THR A 178 1.24 -1.37 4.71
CA THR A 178 0.51 -2.62 5.01
C THR A 178 -0.99 -2.37 4.93
N TYR A 179 -1.49 -1.34 5.61
CA TYR A 179 -2.91 -1.00 5.59
C TYR A 179 -3.44 -0.74 4.19
N ALA A 180 -2.79 0.10 3.37
CA ALA A 180 -3.27 0.39 2.02
C ALA A 180 -3.20 -0.81 1.09
N ALA A 181 -2.09 -1.56 1.10
CA ALA A 181 -1.93 -2.73 0.25
C ALA A 181 -2.96 -3.82 0.58
N THR A 182 -3.23 -4.07 1.86
CA THR A 182 -4.13 -5.16 2.29
C THR A 182 -5.61 -4.81 2.18
N LEU A 183 -5.96 -3.54 1.99
CA LEU A 183 -7.33 -3.17 1.61
C LEU A 183 -7.70 -3.67 0.21
N PHE A 184 -6.73 -3.74 -0.70
CA PHE A 184 -6.95 -4.12 -2.09
C PHE A 184 -6.38 -5.51 -2.43
N ASP A 185 -5.66 -6.14 -1.50
CA ASP A 185 -5.08 -7.46 -1.66
C ASP A 185 -5.47 -8.45 -0.56
N ASN A 186 -5.44 -9.74 -0.88
CA ASN A 186 -5.84 -10.82 0.02
C ASN A 186 -4.70 -11.61 0.61
N ASP A 187 -3.49 -11.57 0.08
CA ASP A 187 -2.35 -12.37 0.57
C ASP A 187 -1.49 -11.60 1.57
N GLY A 188 -1.41 -10.27 1.43
CA GLY A 188 -0.69 -9.35 2.31
C GLY A 188 0.69 -9.02 1.76
N ILE A 189 1.44 -8.18 2.47
CA ILE A 189 2.75 -7.73 2.00
C ILE A 189 3.88 -8.67 2.42
N SER A 190 5.03 -8.55 1.76
CA SER A 190 6.29 -9.16 2.20
C SER A 190 7.30 -8.09 2.58
N VAL A 191 8.19 -8.42 3.53
CA VAL A 191 9.28 -7.53 3.96
C VAL A 191 10.60 -8.28 3.85
N ARG A 192 11.65 -7.64 3.37
CA ARG A 192 13.03 -8.15 3.37
C ARG A 192 13.94 -7.10 3.97
N PHE A 193 15.04 -7.54 4.56
CA PHE A 193 15.99 -6.65 5.23
C PHE A 193 17.37 -6.78 4.60
N MET A 194 18.12 -5.68 4.57
CA MET A 194 19.46 -5.65 3.98
C MET A 194 20.41 -6.60 4.72
N ASN A 195 20.38 -6.61 6.05
CA ASN A 195 21.27 -7.40 6.90
C ASN A 195 20.56 -8.63 7.47
N SER A 196 19.39 -8.45 8.09
CA SER A 196 18.68 -9.53 8.79
C SER A 196 17.99 -10.52 7.85
N THR A 197 17.81 -11.76 8.32
CA THR A 197 16.97 -12.78 7.67
C THR A 197 16.04 -13.42 8.71
N PRO A 198 14.98 -12.70 9.15
CA PRO A 198 14.04 -13.25 10.14
C PRO A 198 13.30 -14.48 9.60
N PRO A 199 12.69 -15.30 10.48
CA PRO A 199 11.86 -16.43 10.07
C PRO A 199 10.79 -16.04 9.04
N THR A 200 10.62 -16.87 8.01
CA THR A 200 9.74 -16.61 6.84
C THR A 200 8.30 -16.22 7.20
N HIS A 201 7.75 -16.74 8.31
CA HIS A 201 6.39 -16.45 8.76
C HIS A 201 6.21 -15.04 9.36
N LEU A 202 7.30 -14.37 9.74
CA LEU A 202 7.26 -12.98 10.22
C LEU A 202 7.38 -11.96 9.09
N ILE A 203 7.85 -12.38 7.91
CA ILE A 203 8.27 -11.49 6.83
C ILE A 203 7.49 -11.66 5.52
N ASN A 204 6.44 -12.49 5.52
CA ASN A 204 5.53 -12.69 4.40
C ASN A 204 4.09 -12.73 4.91
N GLY A 205 3.15 -12.27 4.07
CA GLY A 205 1.73 -12.28 4.39
C GLY A 205 1.37 -11.40 5.58
N ILE A 206 2.07 -10.27 5.73
CA ILE A 206 1.80 -9.27 6.77
C ILE A 206 0.57 -8.48 6.35
N ARG A 207 -0.41 -8.37 7.25
CA ARG A 207 -1.74 -7.80 6.96
C ARG A 207 -2.21 -6.74 7.92
N ASP A 208 -1.65 -6.71 9.12
CA ASP A 208 -2.07 -5.79 10.17
C ASP A 208 -0.90 -5.18 10.95
N ASP A 209 -1.22 -4.12 11.69
CA ASP A 209 -0.25 -3.34 12.46
C ASP A 209 0.43 -4.17 13.56
N ARG A 210 -0.23 -5.20 14.10
CA ARG A 210 0.33 -6.06 15.16
C ARG A 210 1.42 -6.97 14.60
N GLN A 211 1.24 -7.49 13.38
CA GLN A 211 2.28 -8.25 12.69
C GLN A 211 3.48 -7.36 12.37
N VAL A 212 3.25 -6.10 11.94
CA VAL A 212 4.33 -5.11 11.72
C VAL A 212 5.09 -4.82 13.01
N GLU A 213 4.38 -4.56 14.12
CA GLU A 213 5.00 -4.33 15.43
C GLU A 213 5.85 -5.53 15.89
N THR A 214 5.31 -6.74 15.76
CA THR A 214 6.02 -7.98 16.10
C THR A 214 7.28 -8.15 15.26
N LEU A 215 7.19 -7.87 13.96
CA LEU A 215 8.34 -7.91 13.06
C LEU A 215 9.40 -6.91 13.50
N MET A 216 9.03 -5.64 13.71
CA MET A 216 9.95 -4.56 14.09
C MET A 216 10.67 -4.85 15.41
N GLN A 217 9.97 -5.42 16.40
CA GLN A 217 10.56 -5.82 17.69
C GLN A 217 11.59 -6.95 17.56
N SER A 218 11.51 -7.76 16.50
CA SER A 218 12.45 -8.87 16.26
C SER A 218 13.77 -8.43 15.62
N LEU A 219 13.85 -7.19 15.12
CA LEU A 219 15.00 -6.72 14.33
C LEU A 219 16.16 -6.26 15.19
N GLN A 220 17.36 -6.47 14.66
CA GLN A 220 18.60 -5.91 15.20
C GLN A 220 19.21 -4.99 14.15
N TYR A 221 19.15 -3.68 14.40
CA TYR A 221 19.73 -2.66 13.54
C TYR A 221 21.26 -2.65 13.67
N LYS A 222 21.94 -3.28 12.71
CA LYS A 222 23.40 -3.44 12.68
C LYS A 222 23.87 -3.82 11.28
N GLY A 223 25.15 -3.61 11.03
CA GLY A 223 25.77 -3.90 9.74
C GLY A 223 25.86 -2.68 8.85
N LEU A 224 26.18 -2.93 7.58
CA LEU A 224 26.35 -1.92 6.54
C LEU A 224 25.05 -1.82 5.72
N THR A 225 25.10 -1.08 4.62
CA THR A 225 23.95 -0.80 3.74
C THR A 225 24.18 -1.47 2.37
N PRO A 226 24.13 -2.81 2.24
CA PRO A 226 24.30 -3.53 0.97
C PRO A 226 23.03 -3.45 0.10
N MET A 227 22.61 -2.24 -0.21
CA MET A 227 21.37 -1.89 -0.91
C MET A 227 21.14 -2.71 -2.19
N GLY A 228 22.12 -2.77 -3.10
CA GLY A 228 21.99 -3.44 -4.40
C GLY A 228 22.20 -4.94 -4.35
N THR A 229 23.28 -5.38 -3.71
CA THR A 229 23.67 -6.79 -3.65
C THR A 229 22.61 -7.62 -2.93
N GLU A 230 22.15 -7.16 -1.77
CA GLU A 230 21.16 -7.89 -1.00
C GLU A 230 19.74 -7.73 -1.55
N LEU A 231 19.44 -6.64 -2.27
CA LEU A 231 18.21 -6.56 -3.06
C LEU A 231 18.18 -7.68 -4.10
N ARG A 232 19.31 -7.89 -4.81
CA ARG A 232 19.42 -8.97 -5.80
C ARG A 232 19.23 -10.34 -5.17
N ASN A 233 19.89 -10.59 -4.05
CA ASN A 233 19.93 -11.90 -3.40
C ASN A 233 18.63 -12.26 -2.67
N LYS A 234 18.01 -11.31 -1.98
CA LYS A 234 16.87 -11.56 -1.09
C LYS A 234 15.51 -11.23 -1.70
N VAL A 235 15.47 -10.40 -2.74
CA VAL A 235 14.22 -10.00 -3.42
C VAL A 235 14.22 -10.46 -4.86
N ILE A 236 15.13 -9.93 -5.69
CA ILE A 236 15.04 -10.10 -7.16
C ILE A 236 15.16 -11.56 -7.57
N ASN A 237 16.23 -12.24 -7.18
CA ASN A 237 16.46 -13.62 -7.58
C ASN A 237 15.37 -14.57 -7.04
N PRO A 238 15.03 -14.58 -5.74
CA PRO A 238 14.08 -15.56 -5.22
C PRO A 238 12.61 -15.21 -5.49
N LEU A 239 12.24 -13.93 -5.52
CA LEU A 239 10.82 -13.52 -5.51
C LEU A 239 10.34 -12.95 -6.84
N VAL A 240 11.25 -12.50 -7.71
CA VAL A 240 10.89 -11.84 -8.97
C VAL A 240 11.40 -12.64 -10.17
N VAL A 241 12.70 -12.59 -10.46
CA VAL A 241 13.32 -13.24 -11.61
C VAL A 241 13.23 -14.77 -11.52
N GLY A 242 13.46 -15.34 -10.33
CA GLY A 242 13.33 -16.79 -10.11
C GLY A 242 11.91 -17.27 -10.38
N LYS A 243 10.92 -16.63 -9.79
CA LYS A 243 9.50 -16.93 -10.05
C LYS A 243 9.11 -16.71 -11.50
N ALA A 244 9.59 -15.66 -12.14
CA ALA A 244 9.32 -15.38 -13.55
C ALA A 244 9.86 -16.49 -14.46
N ARG A 245 11.10 -16.97 -14.22
CA ARG A 245 11.70 -18.08 -14.97
C ARG A 245 10.92 -19.38 -14.81
N LEU A 246 10.36 -19.62 -13.62
CA LEU A 246 9.53 -20.79 -13.32
C LEU A 246 8.07 -20.65 -13.80
N GLY A 247 7.66 -19.47 -14.29
CA GLY A 247 6.26 -19.21 -14.64
C GLY A 247 5.33 -19.10 -13.43
N GLU A 248 5.89 -18.82 -12.24
CA GLU A 248 5.20 -18.77 -10.95
C GLU A 248 4.88 -17.34 -10.50
N LEU A 249 5.27 -16.33 -11.27
CA LEU A 249 4.94 -14.93 -10.98
C LEU A 249 3.45 -14.70 -11.28
N ARG A 250 2.63 -14.55 -10.24
CA ARG A 250 1.16 -14.46 -10.32
C ARG A 250 0.65 -13.03 -10.49
N LYS A 251 1.35 -12.07 -9.92
CA LYS A 251 1.13 -10.63 -10.03
C LYS A 251 2.46 -9.95 -10.36
N PRO A 252 2.47 -8.78 -11.02
CA PRO A 252 3.65 -7.94 -11.05
C PRO A 252 4.03 -7.52 -9.62
N VAL A 253 5.30 -7.16 -9.41
CA VAL A 253 5.82 -6.87 -8.06
C VAL A 253 6.17 -5.40 -7.93
N LEU A 254 5.65 -4.74 -6.90
CA LEU A 254 6.11 -3.43 -6.47
C LEU A 254 7.15 -3.61 -5.36
N VAL A 255 8.41 -3.33 -5.67
CA VAL A 255 9.51 -3.33 -4.70
C VAL A 255 9.70 -1.92 -4.18
N VAL A 256 9.45 -1.73 -2.88
CA VAL A 256 9.65 -0.45 -2.18
C VAL A 256 10.88 -0.56 -1.29
N VAL A 257 11.98 0.05 -1.73
CA VAL A 257 13.23 0.13 -0.98
C VAL A 257 13.16 1.31 -0.01
N LEU A 258 13.37 1.05 1.28
CA LEU A 258 13.41 2.05 2.35
C LEU A 258 14.80 2.09 2.96
N THR A 259 15.47 3.24 2.91
CA THR A 259 16.86 3.39 3.39
C THR A 259 17.13 4.78 3.93
N ASP A 260 18.01 4.88 4.91
CA ASP A 260 18.45 6.16 5.49
C ASP A 260 19.79 6.66 4.96
N GLY A 261 20.44 5.88 4.09
CA GLY A 261 21.82 6.12 3.65
C GLY A 261 22.07 5.78 2.19
N GLN A 262 23.27 6.13 1.72
CA GLN A 262 23.82 5.58 0.50
C GLN A 262 24.37 4.15 0.73
N PRO A 263 24.62 3.38 -0.34
CA PRO A 263 25.21 2.04 -0.22
C PRO A 263 26.53 2.06 0.58
N SER A 264 26.74 1.01 1.38
CA SER A 264 28.00 0.80 2.09
C SER A 264 28.29 -0.70 2.23
N GLY A 265 29.57 -1.07 2.16
CA GLY A 265 29.99 -2.48 2.15
C GLY A 265 29.82 -3.17 0.79
N GLU A 266 29.50 -2.41 -0.26
CA GLU A 266 29.40 -2.85 -1.65
C GLU A 266 29.79 -1.72 -2.60
N PRO A 267 29.99 -1.99 -3.91
CA PRO A 267 30.16 -0.93 -4.90
C PRO A 267 28.87 -0.11 -5.07
N ASP A 268 28.98 1.21 -5.20
CA ASP A 268 27.86 2.12 -5.50
C ASP A 268 27.04 1.70 -6.73
N SER A 269 27.66 1.00 -7.69
CA SER A 269 26.99 0.51 -8.91
C SER A 269 26.06 -0.67 -8.66
N ALA A 270 26.14 -1.35 -7.51
CA ALA A 270 25.44 -2.62 -7.28
C ALA A 270 23.92 -2.51 -7.44
N ILE A 271 23.33 -1.40 -6.99
CA ILE A 271 21.89 -1.14 -7.15
C ILE A 271 21.52 -0.92 -8.63
N PHE A 272 22.33 -0.14 -9.36
CA PHE A 272 22.16 0.11 -10.78
C PHE A 272 22.24 -1.19 -11.59
N ASP A 273 23.26 -2.00 -11.30
CA ASP A 273 23.49 -3.28 -11.97
C ASP A 273 22.38 -4.28 -11.65
N THR A 274 21.83 -4.25 -10.43
CA THR A 274 20.70 -5.09 -10.03
C THR A 274 19.42 -4.71 -10.76
N ILE A 275 19.12 -3.42 -10.91
CA ILE A 275 17.94 -2.96 -11.65
C ILE A 275 18.08 -3.28 -13.14
N ARG A 276 19.25 -3.01 -13.75
CA ARG A 276 19.55 -3.38 -15.14
C ARG A 276 19.41 -4.88 -15.38
N TYR A 277 19.98 -5.68 -14.49
CA TYR A 277 19.85 -7.15 -14.53
C TYR A 277 18.39 -7.56 -14.48
N THR A 278 17.62 -7.01 -13.53
CA THR A 278 16.19 -7.35 -13.36
C THR A 278 15.40 -7.06 -14.63
N ASN A 279 15.55 -5.85 -15.17
CA ASN A 279 14.87 -5.45 -16.39
C ASN A 279 15.27 -6.34 -17.58
N ALA A 280 16.56 -6.60 -17.78
CA ALA A 280 17.02 -7.48 -18.86
C ALA A 280 16.44 -8.90 -18.76
N GLN A 281 16.33 -9.45 -17.54
CA GLN A 281 15.75 -10.77 -17.33
C GLN A 281 14.22 -10.81 -17.57
N LEU A 282 13.50 -9.78 -17.11
CA LEU A 282 12.05 -9.74 -17.24
C LEU A 282 11.60 -9.39 -18.67
N GLN A 283 12.35 -8.55 -19.39
CA GLN A 283 12.12 -8.27 -20.81
C GLN A 283 12.21 -9.53 -21.69
N GLN A 284 13.05 -10.49 -21.33
CA GLN A 284 13.18 -11.78 -22.03
C GLN A 284 12.12 -12.81 -21.60
N SER A 285 11.35 -12.51 -20.57
CA SER A 285 10.28 -13.38 -20.07
C SER A 285 8.94 -13.07 -20.74
N ARG A 286 7.97 -13.98 -20.59
CA ARG A 286 6.57 -13.74 -21.01
C ARG A 286 5.89 -12.55 -20.31
N TYR A 287 6.46 -12.06 -19.22
CA TYR A 287 5.84 -11.03 -18.39
C TYR A 287 6.23 -9.61 -18.81
N GLY A 288 7.38 -9.43 -19.48
CA GLY A 288 7.89 -8.13 -19.90
C GLY A 288 8.41 -7.25 -18.75
N ALA A 289 8.89 -6.05 -19.08
CA ALA A 289 9.49 -5.12 -18.12
C ALA A 289 8.51 -4.67 -17.01
N GLY A 290 7.21 -4.56 -17.32
CA GLY A 290 6.16 -4.17 -16.37
C GLY A 290 5.93 -5.16 -15.21
N ALA A 291 6.57 -6.33 -15.26
CA ALA A 291 6.50 -7.33 -14.19
C ALA A 291 7.11 -6.88 -12.86
N VAL A 292 7.87 -5.80 -12.85
CA VAL A 292 8.41 -5.18 -11.63
C VAL A 292 8.34 -3.66 -11.72
N ALA A 293 8.05 -3.01 -10.60
CA ALA A 293 8.18 -1.58 -10.39
C ALA A 293 9.09 -1.34 -9.17
N PHE A 294 9.96 -0.34 -9.25
CA PHE A 294 10.87 0.02 -8.17
C PHE A 294 10.54 1.40 -7.62
N GLN A 295 10.23 1.45 -6.34
CA GLN A 295 10.19 2.67 -5.56
C GLN A 295 11.40 2.67 -4.63
N ILE A 296 12.16 3.75 -4.59
CA ILE A 296 13.21 3.94 -3.58
C ILE A 296 12.88 5.18 -2.78
N ALA A 297 12.79 5.04 -1.45
CA ALA A 297 12.44 6.13 -0.58
C ALA A 297 13.40 6.29 0.59
N GLN A 298 13.68 7.55 0.87
CA GLN A 298 14.53 7.95 1.97
C GLN A 298 13.78 7.93 3.32
N VAL A 299 14.42 7.37 4.32
CA VAL A 299 14.06 7.47 5.74
C VAL A 299 15.04 8.41 6.44
N GLY A 300 14.57 9.33 7.28
CA GLY A 300 15.44 10.32 7.92
C GLY A 300 15.90 11.42 6.96
N ASN A 301 16.88 12.23 7.36
CA ASN A 301 17.24 13.48 6.67
C ASN A 301 18.66 13.54 6.08
N ASP A 302 19.32 12.39 5.93
CA ASP A 302 20.69 12.31 5.42
C ASP A 302 20.86 12.92 4.01
N GLN A 303 21.85 13.80 3.84
CA GLN A 303 22.05 14.51 2.58
C GLN A 303 22.74 13.65 1.53
N GLU A 304 23.59 12.69 1.93
CA GLU A 304 24.27 11.79 1.01
C GLU A 304 23.28 10.80 0.39
N ALA A 305 22.37 10.25 1.20
CA ALA A 305 21.25 9.43 0.76
C ALA A 305 20.42 10.17 -0.29
N ARG A 306 20.03 11.43 -0.01
CA ARG A 306 19.29 12.25 -0.97
C ARG A 306 20.05 12.44 -2.28
N ALA A 307 21.34 12.78 -2.20
CA ALA A 307 22.17 12.97 -3.38
C ALA A 307 22.32 11.68 -4.18
N PHE A 308 22.39 10.53 -3.50
CA PHE A 308 22.46 9.22 -4.14
C PHE A 308 21.15 8.83 -4.83
N LEU A 309 19.99 9.03 -4.19
CA LEU A 309 18.68 8.82 -4.81
C LEU A 309 18.50 9.70 -6.07
N ALA A 310 18.96 10.96 -6.02
CA ALA A 310 18.93 11.83 -7.18
C ALA A 310 19.83 11.33 -8.33
N LYS A 311 20.90 10.59 -8.05
CA LYS A 311 21.73 9.94 -9.09
C LYS A 311 21.01 8.76 -9.73
N ILE A 312 20.32 7.92 -8.93
CA ILE A 312 19.49 6.82 -9.45
C ILE A 312 18.39 7.38 -10.35
N ASP A 313 17.69 8.39 -9.83
CA ASP A 313 16.55 8.99 -10.49
C ASP A 313 16.96 9.60 -11.85
N LYS A 314 18.12 10.26 -11.92
CA LYS A 314 18.64 10.89 -13.16
C LYS A 314 19.45 9.97 -14.07
N ASP A 315 19.60 8.68 -13.74
CA ASP A 315 20.37 7.75 -14.57
C ASP A 315 19.66 7.54 -15.92
N PRO A 316 20.36 7.68 -17.06
CA PRO A 316 19.75 7.62 -18.38
C PRO A 316 19.25 6.22 -18.77
N VAL A 317 19.66 5.17 -18.05
CA VAL A 317 19.29 3.79 -18.32
C VAL A 317 18.21 3.29 -17.38
N ILE A 318 18.38 3.52 -16.07
CA ILE A 318 17.46 2.99 -15.05
C ILE A 318 16.47 4.02 -14.50
N GLY A 319 16.66 5.31 -14.76
CA GLY A 319 15.80 6.36 -14.23
C GLY A 319 14.34 6.22 -14.68
N ALA A 320 14.07 5.68 -15.87
CA ALA A 320 12.72 5.38 -16.33
C ALA A 320 12.10 4.10 -15.70
N LEU A 321 12.89 3.33 -14.93
CA LEU A 321 12.48 2.07 -14.31
C LEU A 321 12.25 2.20 -12.80
N VAL A 322 12.59 3.35 -12.22
CA VAL A 322 12.59 3.60 -10.77
C VAL A 322 11.99 4.96 -10.51
N ASP A 323 11.13 5.04 -9.50
CA ASP A 323 10.77 6.30 -8.85
C ASP A 323 11.56 6.46 -7.54
N CYS A 324 12.06 7.67 -7.31
CA CYS A 324 12.78 8.03 -6.09
C CYS A 324 12.02 9.12 -5.34
N THR A 325 11.71 8.88 -4.07
CA THR A 325 11.04 9.87 -3.21
C THR A 325 11.92 10.21 -2.01
N SER A 326 12.18 11.50 -1.80
CA SER A 326 12.92 11.98 -0.63
C SER A 326 12.06 11.93 0.64
N ASN A 327 12.63 12.21 1.80
CA ASN A 327 11.84 12.30 3.03
C ASN A 327 10.76 13.39 2.93
N TYR A 328 9.76 13.32 3.82
CA TYR A 328 8.61 14.22 3.80
C TYR A 328 9.02 15.70 3.83
N GLU A 329 9.93 16.09 4.70
CA GLU A 329 10.33 17.49 4.89
C GLU A 329 10.95 18.08 3.61
N ASN A 330 11.81 17.31 2.96
CA ASN A 330 12.46 17.73 1.73
C ASN A 330 11.48 17.80 0.56
N GLU A 331 10.64 16.77 0.41
CA GLU A 331 9.65 16.70 -0.65
C GLU A 331 8.60 17.82 -0.52
N SER A 332 8.15 18.08 0.71
CA SER A 332 7.22 19.17 1.02
C SER A 332 7.83 20.53 0.70
N ALA A 333 9.11 20.75 1.06
CA ALA A 333 9.81 21.98 0.71
C ALA A 333 9.96 22.18 -0.81
N GLU A 334 10.26 21.12 -1.56
CA GLU A 334 10.33 21.17 -3.03
C GLU A 334 8.96 21.42 -3.68
N MET A 335 7.89 20.82 -3.13
CA MET A 335 6.52 20.97 -3.64
C MET A 335 5.92 22.33 -3.30
N ALA A 336 6.26 22.91 -2.15
CA ALA A 336 5.89 24.29 -1.83
C ALA A 336 6.54 25.31 -2.79
N GLN A 337 7.68 24.98 -3.38
CA GLN A 337 8.40 25.85 -4.33
C GLN A 337 8.04 25.60 -5.79
N SER A 338 7.18 24.63 -6.09
CA SER A 338 6.79 24.37 -7.48
C SER A 338 5.81 25.38 -8.02
N ASN A 339 5.54 25.30 -9.32
CA ASN A 339 4.56 26.13 -9.98
C ASN A 339 3.49 25.26 -10.67
N PRO A 340 2.25 25.20 -10.15
CA PRO A 340 1.79 25.87 -8.94
C PRO A 340 2.39 25.25 -7.66
N PRO A 341 2.42 26.00 -6.53
CA PRO A 341 2.78 25.45 -5.24
C PRO A 341 1.81 24.37 -4.81
N VAL A 342 2.34 23.30 -4.22
CA VAL A 342 1.54 22.18 -3.70
C VAL A 342 1.86 22.01 -2.23
N ASP A 343 0.82 22.05 -1.39
CA ASP A 343 0.92 21.69 0.01
C ASP A 343 0.92 20.17 0.15
N LEU A 344 2.12 19.60 0.32
CA LEU A 344 2.27 18.16 0.50
C LEU A 344 2.03 17.81 1.96
N THR A 345 0.95 17.08 2.23
CA THR A 345 0.66 16.50 3.54
C THR A 345 1.39 15.16 3.72
N PRO A 346 1.59 14.66 4.96
CA PRO A 346 2.18 13.34 5.18
C PRO A 346 1.40 12.22 4.49
N GLU A 347 0.08 12.31 4.45
CA GLU A 347 -0.78 11.36 3.74
C GLU A 347 -0.58 11.41 2.23
N LEU A 348 -0.43 12.60 1.63
CA LEU A 348 -0.12 12.72 0.20
C LEU A 348 1.29 12.23 -0.12
N TRP A 349 2.26 12.44 0.78
CA TRP A 349 3.61 11.87 0.62
C TRP A 349 3.58 10.34 0.61
N LEU A 350 2.74 9.70 1.43
CA LEU A 350 2.55 8.24 1.37
C LEU A 350 1.92 7.79 0.06
N VAL A 351 1.00 8.58 -0.51
CA VAL A 351 0.44 8.28 -1.83
C VAL A 351 1.54 8.31 -2.88
N LYS A 352 2.43 9.31 -2.85
CA LYS A 352 3.61 9.35 -3.74
C LYS A 352 4.49 8.12 -3.55
N LEU A 353 4.81 7.77 -2.31
CA LEU A 353 5.59 6.57 -1.99
C LEU A 353 4.96 5.29 -2.57
N LEU A 354 3.63 5.18 -2.55
CA LEU A 354 2.91 3.99 -2.98
C LEU A 354 2.67 3.94 -4.50
N LEU A 355 2.47 5.10 -5.13
CA LEU A 355 2.02 5.22 -6.51
C LEU A 355 3.09 5.70 -7.49
N GLY A 356 4.14 6.40 -7.05
CA GLY A 356 5.16 7.00 -7.92
C GLY A 356 5.75 5.98 -8.90
N ALA A 357 6.16 4.82 -8.38
CA ALA A 357 6.68 3.76 -9.22
C ALA A 357 5.66 3.07 -10.14
N ILE A 358 4.34 3.20 -9.93
CA ILE A 358 3.29 2.49 -10.69
C ILE A 358 2.35 3.39 -11.50
N ASP A 359 2.39 4.70 -11.28
CA ASP A 359 1.58 5.72 -11.94
C ASP A 359 2.39 7.01 -12.13
N HIS A 360 2.64 7.34 -13.39
CA HIS A 360 3.45 8.49 -13.78
C HIS A 360 2.88 9.85 -13.36
N SER A 361 1.60 9.96 -13.01
CA SER A 361 1.05 11.22 -12.46
C SER A 361 1.52 11.54 -11.04
N TYR A 362 2.11 10.55 -10.36
CA TYR A 362 2.74 10.70 -9.05
C TYR A 362 4.27 10.74 -9.12
N ASP A 363 4.86 10.33 -10.25
CA ASP A 363 6.29 10.47 -10.57
C ASP A 363 6.54 11.88 -11.14
N ARG A 364 7.34 12.67 -10.41
CA ARG A 364 7.61 14.06 -10.79
C ARG A 364 8.77 14.20 -11.78
N LYS A 365 9.53 13.14 -12.06
CA LYS A 365 10.74 13.26 -12.88
C LYS A 365 10.39 13.62 -14.33
N ASP A 366 9.29 13.09 -14.86
CA ASP A 366 8.91 13.28 -16.25
C ASP A 366 8.33 14.68 -16.55
N GLU A 367 7.81 15.38 -15.53
CA GLU A 367 7.19 16.70 -15.69
C GLU A 367 8.22 17.81 -15.99
N LYS A 368 9.50 17.63 -15.64
CA LYS A 368 10.56 18.62 -15.90
C LYS A 368 11.32 18.36 -17.20
N GLY A 369 11.06 17.25 -17.91
CA GLY A 369 11.85 16.81 -19.06
C GLY A 369 11.09 16.57 -20.37
N GLN A 370 9.76 16.45 -20.35
CA GLN A 370 8.99 16.15 -21.56
C GLN A 370 8.25 17.37 -22.10
N THR A 371 8.99 18.29 -22.74
CA THR A 371 8.43 19.02 -23.88
C THR A 371 8.38 18.04 -25.04
N PHE A 372 7.23 17.40 -25.25
CA PHE A 372 6.96 16.73 -26.52
C PHE A 372 6.92 17.81 -27.60
N ALA A 373 7.93 17.80 -28.47
CA ALA A 373 7.90 18.47 -29.76
C ALA A 373 7.34 17.52 -30.81
#